data_AF-C7H654-F1
#
_entry.id   AF-C7H654-F1
#
_cell.length_a   1.000
_cell.length_b   1.000
_cell.length_c   1.000
_cell.angle_alpha   90.00
_cell.angle_beta   90.00
_cell.angle_gamma   90.00
#
_symmetry.space_group_name_H-M   'P 1'
#
loop_
_entity.id
_entity.type
_entity.pdbx_description
1 polymer ?
#
loop_
_entity_poly.entity_id
_entity_poly.type
_entity_poly.pdbx_seq_one_letter_code
_entity_poly.pdbx_strand_id
1 'polypeptide(L)'
;MQNRQGNDRGSQYQTGVYFTNESARETVKRIAEIERGRSEKFFVEIGPLKNFYPAEEYHQNYLEKNPNGYCHIPRTEMELFSRLRIDPGDYQKPAAESIRDKLTAEQYRVTQESGTERAFTGEFWDKFEKGIYVDVVTAEPLFSSTDKYESGCGWPAFTKPIEGPAVVEKEDLSHGMRRTEVRSRAGDSHLGHVFTGDPESPNGVRYCINSAALRFVPYEKMETEGYGYLLYLFEK
;
A
#
# COMPACT_ATOMS: atom_id res chain seq x y z
N MET A 1 -9.51 4.40 17.70
CA MET A 1 -9.95 5.02 18.97
C MET A 1 -9.02 4.58 20.08
N GLN A 2 -8.87 5.36 21.14
CA GLN A 2 -8.14 4.91 22.33
C GLN A 2 -8.96 3.86 23.09
N ASN A 3 -8.32 2.79 23.60
CA ASN A 3 -8.92 1.76 24.46
C ASN A 3 -10.21 1.12 23.90
N ARG A 4 -10.30 0.93 22.58
CA ARG A 4 -11.51 0.38 21.93
C ARG A 4 -11.22 -0.13 20.53
N GLN A 5 -11.75 -1.32 20.21
CA GLN A 5 -11.86 -1.88 18.86
C GLN A 5 -13.29 -2.41 18.67
N GLY A 6 -14.01 -1.93 17.65
CA GLY A 6 -15.42 -2.29 17.45
C GLY A 6 -16.32 -1.98 18.66
N ASN A 7 -16.96 -3.02 19.18
CA ASN A 7 -17.83 -2.94 20.35
C ASN A 7 -17.08 -3.13 21.68
N ASP A 8 -15.85 -3.65 21.63
CA ASP A 8 -15.05 -3.98 22.79
C ASP A 8 -14.34 -2.75 23.33
N ARG A 9 -14.52 -2.45 24.62
CA ARG A 9 -14.03 -1.23 25.28
C ARG A 9 -13.27 -1.54 26.56
N GLY A 10 -12.18 -0.83 26.77
CA GLY A 10 -11.29 -0.98 27.93
C GLY A 10 -9.83 -0.95 27.54
N SER A 11 -8.94 -0.71 28.50
CA SER A 11 -7.49 -0.63 28.26
C SER A 11 -6.90 -1.92 27.71
N GLN A 12 -7.53 -3.07 27.96
CA GLN A 12 -7.16 -4.36 27.38
C GLN A 12 -7.37 -4.44 25.86
N TYR A 13 -8.11 -3.50 25.26
CA TYR A 13 -8.33 -3.39 23.80
C TYR A 13 -7.60 -2.19 23.19
N GLN A 14 -6.60 -1.65 23.89
CA GLN A 14 -5.70 -0.64 23.37
C GLN A 14 -4.85 -1.25 22.26
N THR A 15 -4.83 -0.62 21.09
CA THR A 15 -3.97 -1.07 19.98
C THR A 15 -2.51 -0.82 20.34
N GLY A 16 -1.65 -1.81 20.04
CA GLY A 16 -0.23 -1.70 20.28
C GLY A 16 0.59 -2.67 19.44
N VAL A 17 1.83 -2.30 19.13
CA VAL A 17 2.83 -3.14 18.46
C VAL A 17 4.04 -3.23 19.38
N TYR A 18 4.33 -4.44 19.85
CA TYR A 18 5.37 -4.70 20.84
C TYR A 18 6.51 -5.52 20.23
N PHE A 19 7.70 -4.93 20.13
CA PHE A 19 8.86 -5.59 19.52
C PHE A 19 9.72 -6.33 20.56
N THR A 20 10.37 -7.41 20.14
CA THR A 20 11.19 -8.28 21.01
C THR A 20 12.70 -8.17 20.74
N ASN A 21 13.09 -7.53 19.63
CA ASN A 21 14.49 -7.36 19.25
C ASN A 21 14.69 -6.04 18.48
N GLU A 22 15.95 -5.72 18.24
CA GLU A 22 16.37 -4.45 17.63
C GLU A 22 15.95 -4.32 16.17
N SER A 23 16.07 -5.39 15.36
CA SER A 23 15.64 -5.38 13.96
C SER A 23 14.13 -5.11 13.84
N ALA A 24 13.31 -5.77 14.65
CA ALA A 24 11.87 -5.52 14.71
C ALA A 24 11.57 -4.09 15.20
N ARG A 25 12.35 -3.56 16.15
CA ARG A 25 12.20 -2.18 16.64
C ARG A 25 12.33 -1.16 15.50
N GLU A 26 13.34 -1.31 14.65
CA GLU A 26 13.59 -0.40 13.53
C GLU A 26 12.42 -0.42 12.53
N THR A 27 11.99 -1.60 12.09
CA THR A 27 10.87 -1.77 11.17
C THR A 27 9.56 -1.20 11.73
N VAL A 28 9.22 -1.55 12.98
CA VAL A 28 7.98 -1.08 13.62
C VAL A 28 7.98 0.44 13.77
N LYS A 29 9.10 1.05 14.20
CA LYS A 29 9.19 2.51 14.34
C LYS A 29 9.03 3.21 12.99
N ARG A 30 9.72 2.73 11.95
CA ARG A 30 9.64 3.27 10.59
C ARG A 30 8.20 3.25 10.05
N ILE A 31 7.53 2.09 10.13
CA ILE A 31 6.16 1.95 9.63
C ILE A 31 5.19 2.80 10.47
N ALA A 32 5.34 2.80 11.80
CA ALA A 32 4.48 3.60 12.67
C ALA A 32 4.61 5.11 12.44
N GLU A 33 5.79 5.60 12.06
CA GLU A 33 6.00 7.00 11.70
C GLU A 33 5.23 7.38 10.43
N ILE A 34 5.28 6.52 9.41
CA ILE A 34 4.50 6.68 8.17
C ILE A 34 3.01 6.70 8.50
N GLU A 35 2.51 5.72 9.25
CA GLU A 35 1.09 5.61 9.61
C GLU A 35 0.61 6.77 10.49
N ARG A 36 1.46 7.30 11.39
CA ARG A 36 1.16 8.54 12.12
C ARG A 36 0.95 9.72 11.18
N GLY A 37 1.78 9.85 10.15
CA GLY A 37 1.64 10.92 9.16
C GLY A 37 0.35 10.84 8.35
N ARG A 38 -0.33 9.68 8.33
CA ARG A 38 -1.58 9.46 7.59
C ARG A 38 -2.83 9.82 8.36
N SER A 39 -2.75 9.96 9.68
CA SER A 39 -3.91 10.08 10.56
C SER A 39 -3.79 11.27 11.49
N GLU A 40 -4.84 12.08 11.62
CA GLU A 40 -4.87 13.14 12.65
C GLU A 40 -4.75 12.59 14.07
N LYS A 41 -5.26 11.36 14.29
CA LYS A 41 -5.26 10.69 15.59
C LYS A 41 -4.64 9.30 15.45
N PHE A 42 -3.50 9.12 16.09
CA PHE A 42 -2.80 7.84 16.13
C PHE A 42 -2.66 7.38 17.59
N PHE A 43 -3.39 6.34 17.97
CA PHE A 43 -3.42 5.82 19.34
C PHE A 43 -2.61 4.52 19.52
N VAL A 44 -2.03 3.96 18.46
CA VAL A 44 -1.29 2.69 18.56
C VAL A 44 -0.04 2.90 19.40
N GLU A 45 0.08 2.14 20.48
CA GLU A 45 1.26 2.15 21.35
C GLU A 45 2.40 1.39 20.68
N ILE A 46 3.62 1.93 20.73
CA ILE A 46 4.80 1.31 20.15
C ILE A 46 5.86 1.20 21.23
N GLY A 47 6.31 -0.01 21.54
CA GLY A 47 7.29 -0.21 22.61
C GLY A 47 7.88 -1.62 22.66
N PRO A 48 8.87 -1.84 23.54
CA PRO A 48 9.40 -3.18 23.76
C PRO A 48 8.35 -4.06 24.45
N LEU A 49 8.29 -5.34 24.08
CA LEU A 49 7.52 -6.33 24.82
C LEU A 49 8.14 -6.49 26.21
N LYS A 50 7.42 -6.06 27.25
CA LYS A 50 7.89 -6.16 28.64
C LYS A 50 7.58 -7.52 29.25
N ASN A 51 6.32 -7.95 29.14
CA ASN A 51 5.83 -9.22 29.66
C ASN A 51 4.75 -9.75 28.70
N PHE A 52 4.65 -11.07 28.57
CA PHE A 52 3.58 -11.74 27.83
C PHE A 52 3.13 -12.95 28.64
N TYR A 53 1.86 -12.97 29.03
CA TYR A 53 1.24 -14.09 29.75
C TYR A 53 0.34 -14.83 28.75
N PRO A 54 0.62 -16.12 28.47
CA PRO A 54 -0.27 -16.92 27.64
C PRO A 54 -1.68 -16.94 28.27
N ALA A 55 -2.69 -16.70 27.45
CA ALA A 55 -4.08 -16.88 27.84
C ALA A 55 -4.40 -18.37 28.06
N GLU A 56 -5.49 -18.64 28.77
CA GLU A 56 -6.00 -19.97 29.03
C GLU A 56 -6.28 -20.75 27.74
N GLU A 57 -6.24 -22.08 27.82
CA GLU A 57 -6.35 -22.97 26.66
C GLU A 57 -7.65 -22.80 25.85
N TYR A 58 -8.73 -22.36 26.49
CA TYR A 58 -10.00 -22.11 25.80
C TYR A 58 -9.96 -20.86 24.90
N HIS A 59 -9.02 -19.94 25.12
CA HIS A 59 -8.79 -18.77 24.26
C HIS A 59 -7.87 -19.08 23.06
N GLN A 60 -7.01 -20.09 23.18
CA GLN A 60 -6.10 -20.48 22.10
C GLN A 60 -6.89 -21.05 20.92
N ASN A 61 -6.62 -20.56 19.70
CA ASN A 61 -7.32 -20.96 18.47
C ASN A 61 -8.85 -20.86 18.58
N TYR A 62 -9.35 -19.84 19.29
CA TYR A 62 -10.77 -19.70 19.62
C TYR A 62 -11.71 -19.81 18.41
N LEU A 63 -11.37 -19.19 17.27
CA LEU A 63 -12.20 -19.20 16.05
C LEU A 63 -12.14 -20.51 15.28
N GLU A 64 -11.11 -21.34 15.46
CA GLU A 64 -11.07 -22.70 14.92
C GLU A 64 -11.96 -23.62 15.76
N LYS A 65 -11.87 -23.50 17.09
CA LYS A 65 -12.69 -24.25 18.05
C LYS A 65 -14.16 -23.83 17.99
N ASN A 66 -14.43 -22.56 17.70
CA ASN A 66 -15.77 -21.97 17.64
C ASN A 66 -15.93 -21.20 16.32
N PRO A 67 -16.27 -21.87 15.21
CA PRO A 67 -16.39 -21.21 13.90
C PRO A 67 -17.41 -20.06 13.87
N ASN A 68 -18.47 -20.14 14.68
CA ASN A 68 -19.48 -19.08 14.81
C ASN A 68 -19.26 -18.20 16.06
N GLY A 69 -18.07 -18.29 16.66
CA GLY A 69 -17.69 -17.45 17.78
C GLY A 69 -17.63 -15.97 17.40
N TYR A 70 -17.67 -15.10 18.41
CA TYR A 70 -17.61 -13.67 18.19
C TYR A 70 -16.31 -13.27 17.46
N CYS A 71 -16.44 -12.50 16.39
CA CYS A 71 -15.32 -11.89 15.69
C CYS A 71 -15.76 -10.54 15.12
N HIS A 72 -15.11 -9.45 15.55
CA HIS A 72 -15.36 -8.13 14.99
C HIS A 72 -14.69 -7.93 13.63
N ILE A 73 -13.57 -8.62 13.37
CA ILE A 73 -12.84 -8.53 12.10
C ILE A 73 -13.54 -9.41 11.06
N PRO A 74 -13.94 -8.86 9.90
CA PRO A 74 -14.55 -9.65 8.84
C PRO A 74 -13.64 -10.80 8.39
N ARG A 75 -14.21 -12.00 8.16
CA ARG A 75 -13.47 -13.15 7.62
C ARG A 75 -12.81 -12.83 6.28
N THR A 76 -13.49 -12.07 5.44
CA THR A 76 -12.96 -11.61 4.14
C THR A 76 -11.70 -10.77 4.30
N GLU A 77 -11.61 -9.98 5.36
CA GLU A 77 -10.42 -9.16 5.65
C GLU A 77 -9.27 -10.04 6.16
N MET A 78 -9.53 -10.97 7.08
CA MET A 78 -8.52 -11.94 7.52
C MET A 78 -7.98 -12.78 6.36
N GLU A 79 -8.86 -13.25 5.48
CA GLU A 79 -8.46 -14.00 4.29
C GLU A 79 -7.62 -13.16 3.33
N LEU A 80 -7.99 -11.88 3.11
CA LEU A 80 -7.20 -10.96 2.28
C LEU A 80 -5.77 -10.83 2.82
N PHE A 81 -5.63 -10.51 4.12
CA PHE A 81 -4.31 -10.33 4.73
C PHE A 81 -3.49 -11.61 4.78
N SER A 82 -4.12 -12.78 4.92
CA SER A 82 -3.43 -14.08 4.91
C SER A 82 -2.80 -14.45 3.56
N ARG A 83 -3.23 -13.80 2.47
CA ARG A 83 -2.79 -14.09 1.10
C ARG A 83 -1.80 -13.06 0.55
N LEU A 84 -1.51 -11.99 1.29
CA LEU A 84 -0.55 -10.99 0.85
C LEU A 84 0.84 -11.61 0.71
N ARG A 85 1.52 -11.24 -0.37
CA ARG A 85 2.88 -11.65 -0.71
C ARG A 85 3.87 -10.50 -0.62
N ILE A 86 3.39 -9.26 -0.57
CA ILE A 86 4.22 -8.06 -0.51
C ILE A 86 4.29 -7.55 0.94
N ASP A 87 5.40 -7.83 1.61
CA ASP A 87 5.69 -7.28 2.93
C ASP A 87 6.24 -5.84 2.81
N PRO A 88 5.56 -4.80 3.33
CA PRO A 88 6.07 -3.43 3.33
C PRO A 88 7.33 -3.24 4.19
N GLY A 89 7.66 -4.21 5.04
CA GLY A 89 8.92 -4.31 5.79
C GLY A 89 10.15 -4.34 4.87
N ASP A 90 10.03 -4.98 3.71
CA ASP A 90 11.11 -5.17 2.73
C ASP A 90 11.40 -3.93 1.88
N TYR A 91 10.41 -3.02 1.78
CA TYR A 91 10.48 -1.83 0.92
C TYR A 91 10.66 -0.58 1.76
N GLN A 92 11.91 -0.24 2.05
CA GLN A 92 12.22 0.88 2.94
C GLN A 92 12.20 2.21 2.18
N LYS A 93 11.44 3.18 2.69
CA LYS A 93 11.53 4.57 2.25
C LYS A 93 12.95 5.11 2.51
N PRO A 94 13.69 5.55 1.48
CA PRO A 94 15.00 6.15 1.69
C PRO A 94 14.91 7.46 2.47
N ALA A 95 16.05 7.91 3.02
CA ALA A 95 16.15 9.24 3.63
C ALA A 95 15.83 10.35 2.61
N ALA A 96 15.27 11.47 3.07
CA ALA A 96 14.77 12.55 2.22
C ALA A 96 15.84 13.12 1.28
N GLU A 97 17.08 13.23 1.75
CA GLU A 97 18.23 13.67 0.97
C GLU A 97 18.53 12.69 -0.17
N SER A 98 18.52 11.38 0.15
CA SER A 98 18.73 10.31 -0.83
C SER A 98 17.63 10.30 -1.91
N ILE A 99 16.38 10.59 -1.54
CA ILE A 99 15.28 10.73 -2.48
C ILE A 99 15.53 11.90 -3.44
N ARG A 100 15.94 13.06 -2.91
CA ARG A 100 16.20 14.26 -3.73
C ARG A 100 17.34 14.06 -4.72
N ASP A 101 18.38 13.31 -4.35
CA ASP A 101 19.54 13.08 -5.21
C ASP A 101 19.29 12.01 -6.30
N LYS A 102 18.42 11.03 -6.03
CA LYS A 102 18.16 9.90 -6.95
C LYS A 102 17.05 10.18 -7.95
N LEU A 103 16.07 11.00 -7.59
CA LEU A 103 14.91 11.28 -8.43
C LEU A 103 15.18 12.42 -9.40
N THR A 104 14.57 12.35 -10.58
CA THR A 104 14.47 13.54 -11.44
C THR A 104 13.58 14.60 -10.78
N ALA A 105 13.70 15.85 -11.23
CA ALA A 105 12.86 16.93 -10.72
C ALA A 105 11.36 16.64 -10.83
N GLU A 106 10.93 16.00 -11.92
CA GLU A 106 9.53 15.64 -12.13
C GLU A 106 9.08 14.50 -11.22
N GLN A 107 9.91 13.45 -11.06
CA GLN A 107 9.63 12.35 -10.13
C GLN A 107 9.52 12.86 -8.69
N TYR A 108 10.41 13.77 -8.28
CA TYR A 108 10.36 14.38 -6.95
C TYR A 108 9.09 15.22 -6.78
N ARG A 109 8.78 16.11 -7.73
CA ARG A 109 7.59 16.96 -7.72
C ARG A 109 6.31 16.14 -7.62
N VAL A 110 6.19 15.06 -8.40
CA VAL A 110 5.03 14.18 -8.37
C VAL A 110 4.96 13.43 -7.04
N THR A 111 6.01 12.70 -6.67
CA THR A 111 5.94 11.75 -5.54
C THR A 111 5.97 12.43 -4.16
N GLN A 112 6.70 13.54 -3.99
CA GLN A 112 6.92 14.19 -2.69
C GLN A 112 6.09 15.46 -2.51
N GLU A 113 5.70 16.13 -3.61
CA GLU A 113 4.98 17.41 -3.56
C GLU A 113 3.54 17.31 -4.10
N SER A 114 3.05 16.08 -4.32
CA SER A 114 1.71 15.80 -4.87
C SER A 114 1.46 16.50 -6.21
N GLY A 115 2.51 16.66 -7.01
CA GLY A 115 2.41 17.15 -8.39
C GLY A 115 1.73 16.14 -9.32
N THR A 116 1.33 16.62 -10.49
CA THR A 116 0.77 15.78 -11.57
C THR A 116 1.53 16.07 -12.85
N GLU A 117 2.03 15.01 -13.51
CA GLU A 117 2.70 15.11 -14.80
C GLU A 117 1.70 15.50 -15.89
N ARG A 118 2.17 16.06 -17.01
CA ARG A 118 1.28 16.46 -18.10
C ARG A 118 0.74 15.22 -18.82
N ALA A 119 -0.56 15.21 -19.09
CA ALA A 119 -1.21 14.15 -19.87
C ALA A 119 -0.49 13.89 -21.21
N PHE A 120 -0.38 12.60 -21.58
CA PHE A 120 0.25 12.08 -22.79
C PHE A 120 1.76 12.37 -22.92
N THR A 121 2.42 12.70 -21.81
CA THR A 121 3.88 12.96 -21.82
C THR A 121 4.70 11.97 -20.99
N GLY A 122 4.06 11.24 -20.07
CA GLY A 122 4.75 10.24 -19.25
C GLY A 122 5.22 9.02 -20.06
N GLU A 123 6.19 8.28 -19.55
CA GLU A 123 6.74 7.10 -20.27
C GLU A 123 5.74 5.95 -20.39
N PHE A 124 4.75 5.86 -19.50
CA PHE A 124 3.96 4.64 -19.32
C PHE A 124 2.49 4.75 -19.74
N TRP A 125 2.03 5.89 -20.24
CA TRP A 125 0.60 6.04 -20.60
C TRP A 125 0.20 5.06 -21.71
N ASP A 126 1.03 4.89 -22.75
CA ASP A 126 0.82 3.98 -23.90
C ASP A 126 1.62 2.67 -23.83
N LYS A 127 2.29 2.38 -22.70
CA LYS A 127 3.06 1.15 -22.52
C LYS A 127 2.18 -0.02 -22.07
N PHE A 128 2.20 -1.14 -22.79
CA PHE A 128 1.41 -2.36 -22.47
C PHE A 128 2.26 -3.64 -22.42
N GLU A 129 3.58 -3.48 -22.28
CA GLU A 129 4.50 -4.60 -22.11
C GLU A 129 4.19 -5.39 -20.83
N LYS A 130 4.48 -6.70 -20.88
CA LYS A 130 4.29 -7.61 -19.75
C LYS A 130 5.29 -7.30 -18.63
N GLY A 131 4.81 -7.06 -17.41
CA GLY A 131 5.65 -6.77 -16.25
C GLY A 131 4.89 -6.10 -15.11
N ILE A 132 5.61 -5.60 -14.12
CA ILE A 132 5.03 -4.89 -12.97
C ILE A 132 5.49 -3.43 -12.93
N TYR A 133 4.70 -2.59 -12.29
CA TYR A 133 5.02 -1.21 -11.99
C TYR A 133 5.26 -1.08 -10.50
N VAL A 134 6.46 -0.65 -10.15
CA VAL A 134 6.90 -0.46 -8.76
C VAL A 134 6.99 1.02 -8.42
N ASP A 135 6.90 1.36 -7.14
CA ASP A 135 7.16 2.72 -6.65
C ASP A 135 8.58 3.14 -7.02
N VAL A 136 8.75 4.28 -7.69
CA VAL A 136 10.07 4.78 -8.07
C VAL A 136 10.95 5.09 -6.85
N VAL A 137 10.34 5.34 -5.67
CA VAL A 137 11.03 5.72 -4.43
C VAL A 137 11.48 4.50 -3.63
N THR A 138 10.59 3.52 -3.45
CA THR A 138 10.80 2.38 -2.54
C THR A 138 11.03 1.06 -3.26
N ALA A 139 10.71 1.02 -4.55
CA ALA A 139 10.65 -0.20 -5.34
C ALA A 139 9.59 -1.21 -4.87
N GLU A 140 8.64 -0.82 -4.01
CA GLU A 140 7.47 -1.63 -3.64
C GLU A 140 6.61 -1.88 -4.89
N PRO A 141 6.23 -3.12 -5.22
CA PRO A 141 5.30 -3.40 -6.30
C PRO A 141 3.91 -2.79 -6.04
N LEU A 142 3.39 -2.05 -7.02
CA LEU A 142 2.12 -1.32 -6.89
C LEU A 142 1.05 -1.81 -7.85
N PHE A 143 1.42 -2.06 -9.11
CA PHE A 143 0.47 -2.46 -10.16
C PHE A 143 1.05 -3.54 -11.06
N SER A 144 0.18 -4.37 -11.64
CA SER A 144 0.53 -5.35 -12.66
C SER A 144 0.10 -4.87 -14.04
N SER A 145 0.88 -5.19 -15.09
CA SER A 145 0.46 -4.94 -16.46
C SER A 145 -0.80 -5.73 -16.86
N THR A 146 -1.15 -6.80 -16.15
CA THR A 146 -2.39 -7.56 -16.36
C THR A 146 -3.65 -6.76 -16.07
N ASP A 147 -3.53 -5.75 -15.21
CA ASP A 147 -4.62 -4.89 -14.77
C ASP A 147 -4.55 -3.49 -15.39
N LYS A 148 -3.52 -3.22 -16.20
CA LYS A 148 -3.39 -2.00 -17.00
C LYS A 148 -4.31 -2.09 -18.22
N TYR A 149 -4.93 -0.98 -18.57
CA TYR A 149 -5.80 -0.89 -19.76
C TYR A 149 -5.63 0.45 -20.47
N GLU A 150 -6.12 0.52 -21.71
CA GLU A 150 -6.09 1.73 -22.51
C GLU A 150 -7.19 2.71 -22.04
N SER A 151 -6.79 3.92 -21.66
CA SER A 151 -7.72 4.99 -21.28
C SER A 151 -7.34 6.29 -21.98
N GLY A 152 -8.34 7.07 -22.37
CA GLY A 152 -8.17 8.37 -22.99
C GLY A 152 -7.73 9.47 -22.03
N CYS A 153 -7.45 9.17 -20.76
CA CYS A 153 -7.04 10.18 -19.77
C CYS A 153 -5.63 10.75 -20.00
N GLY A 154 -4.74 10.00 -20.64
CA GLY A 154 -3.36 10.43 -20.90
C GLY A 154 -2.36 10.12 -19.77
N TRP A 155 -2.74 9.31 -18.79
CA TRP A 155 -1.85 8.74 -17.78
C TRP A 155 -2.03 7.21 -17.76
N PRO A 156 -1.04 6.42 -17.28
CA PRO A 156 -1.25 4.98 -17.11
C PRO A 156 -2.44 4.70 -16.20
N ALA A 157 -3.35 3.85 -16.68
CA ALA A 157 -4.61 3.52 -16.04
C ALA A 157 -4.66 2.03 -15.68
N PHE A 158 -5.02 1.73 -14.43
CA PHE A 158 -5.16 0.37 -13.91
C PHE A 158 -6.54 0.14 -13.30
N THR A 159 -7.03 -1.09 -13.35
CA THR A 159 -8.34 -1.46 -12.78
C THR A 159 -8.27 -1.77 -11.29
N LYS A 160 -7.09 -2.13 -10.78
CA LYS A 160 -6.81 -2.41 -9.36
C LYS A 160 -5.29 -2.37 -9.09
N PRO A 161 -4.87 -2.16 -7.82
CA PRO A 161 -3.48 -2.40 -7.40
C PRO A 161 -3.14 -3.89 -7.44
N ILE A 162 -1.85 -4.19 -7.42
CA ILE A 162 -1.30 -5.57 -7.43
C ILE A 162 -1.80 -6.38 -6.22
N GLU A 163 -1.88 -5.71 -5.06
CA GLU A 163 -2.55 -6.15 -3.85
C GLU A 163 -3.30 -4.95 -3.29
N GLY A 164 -4.52 -5.14 -2.77
CA GLY A 164 -5.35 -4.05 -2.25
C GLY A 164 -4.59 -3.12 -1.29
N PRO A 165 -3.90 -3.66 -0.26
CA PRO A 165 -3.14 -2.87 0.69
C PRO A 165 -1.82 -2.27 0.17
N ALA A 166 -1.39 -2.52 -1.07
CA ALA A 166 -0.15 -1.92 -1.61
C ALA A 166 -0.27 -0.39 -1.81
N VAL A 167 -1.51 0.12 -1.88
CA VAL A 167 -1.82 1.54 -1.98
C VAL A 167 -2.68 2.00 -0.81
N VAL A 168 -2.59 3.30 -0.50
CA VAL A 168 -3.44 3.97 0.47
C VAL A 168 -4.28 5.02 -0.24
N GLU A 169 -5.58 4.95 -0.04
CA GLU A 169 -6.55 5.90 -0.58
C GLU A 169 -6.85 6.98 0.47
N LYS A 170 -6.77 8.26 0.06
CA LYS A 170 -7.02 9.42 0.91
C LYS A 170 -8.00 10.38 0.25
N GLU A 171 -8.88 10.99 1.04
CA GLU A 171 -9.75 12.05 0.51
C GLU A 171 -8.90 13.27 0.12
N ASP A 172 -9.14 13.79 -1.07
CA ASP A 172 -8.49 14.98 -1.63
C ASP A 172 -9.55 16.02 -2.00
N LEU A 173 -9.51 17.16 -1.30
CA LEU A 173 -10.39 18.31 -1.50
C LEU A 173 -9.70 19.47 -2.23
N SER A 174 -8.50 19.25 -2.76
CA SER A 174 -7.75 20.26 -3.50
C SER A 174 -8.46 20.67 -4.80
N HIS A 175 -8.12 21.86 -5.29
CA HIS A 175 -8.64 22.42 -6.55
C HIS A 175 -10.19 22.51 -6.63
N GLY A 176 -10.88 22.52 -5.48
CA GLY A 176 -12.34 22.61 -5.42
C GLY A 176 -13.07 21.34 -5.87
N MET A 177 -12.37 20.22 -5.99
CA MET A 177 -12.92 18.92 -6.37
C MET A 177 -12.90 17.98 -5.16
N ARG A 178 -13.78 16.97 -5.18
CA ARG A 178 -13.71 15.84 -4.24
C ARG A 178 -13.20 14.61 -4.98
N ARG A 179 -11.96 14.23 -4.73
CA ARG A 179 -11.28 13.09 -5.35
C ARG A 179 -10.73 12.16 -4.28
N THR A 180 -10.26 11.00 -4.71
CA THR A 180 -9.54 10.07 -3.85
C THR A 180 -8.09 9.99 -4.34
N GLU A 181 -7.17 10.60 -3.59
CA GLU A 181 -5.72 10.48 -3.81
C GLU A 181 -5.28 9.04 -3.54
N VAL A 182 -4.34 8.55 -4.35
CA VAL A 182 -3.70 7.26 -4.19
C VAL A 182 -2.22 7.49 -3.86
N ARG A 183 -1.75 6.88 -2.77
CA ARG A 183 -0.34 6.89 -2.35
C ARG A 183 0.24 5.48 -2.22
N SER A 184 1.55 5.31 -2.36
CA SER A 184 2.19 4.03 -2.06
C SER A 184 2.19 3.76 -0.55
N ARG A 185 1.97 2.51 -0.15
CA ARG A 185 1.90 2.16 1.28
C ARG A 185 3.25 2.34 1.97
N ALA A 186 4.35 1.84 1.41
CA ALA A 186 5.65 1.87 2.09
C ALA A 186 6.38 3.21 1.96
N GLY A 187 6.16 3.95 0.86
CA GLY A 187 6.83 5.23 0.58
C GLY A 187 6.03 6.47 0.97
N ASP A 188 4.72 6.35 1.14
CA ASP A 188 3.78 7.49 1.14
C ASP A 188 3.98 8.43 -0.07
N SER A 189 4.45 7.88 -1.20
CA SER A 189 4.64 8.61 -2.44
C SER A 189 3.29 8.92 -3.04
N HIS A 190 3.03 10.17 -3.44
CA HIS A 190 1.87 10.50 -4.25
C HIS A 190 1.97 9.79 -5.61
N LEU A 191 0.94 9.00 -5.94
CA LEU A 191 0.86 8.23 -7.18
C LEU A 191 -0.09 8.89 -8.17
N GLY A 192 -1.26 9.34 -7.70
CA GLY A 192 -2.30 9.92 -8.54
C GLY A 192 -3.66 9.85 -7.84
N HIS A 193 -4.69 9.48 -8.59
CA HIS A 193 -6.07 9.42 -8.10
C HIS A 193 -6.82 8.19 -8.59
N VAL A 194 -7.79 7.73 -7.82
CA VAL A 194 -8.73 6.68 -8.21
C VAL A 194 -10.12 7.26 -8.47
N PHE A 195 -10.76 6.77 -9.54
CA PHE A 195 -12.11 7.16 -9.96
C PHE A 195 -13.00 5.93 -10.06
N THR A 196 -14.25 6.05 -9.64
CA THR A 196 -15.26 4.99 -9.72
C THR A 196 -16.40 5.41 -10.65
N GLY A 197 -17.00 4.44 -11.36
CA GLY A 197 -18.01 4.71 -12.38
C GLY A 197 -17.43 5.16 -13.72
N ASP A 198 -16.15 4.87 -13.98
CA ASP A 198 -15.51 5.19 -15.25
C ASP A 198 -15.98 4.21 -16.35
N PRO A 199 -16.70 4.66 -17.39
CA PRO A 199 -17.19 3.79 -18.45
C PRO A 199 -16.08 3.20 -19.34
N GLU A 200 -14.87 3.80 -19.35
CA GLU A 200 -13.72 3.23 -20.06
C GLU A 200 -13.08 2.09 -19.27
N SER A 201 -13.28 2.03 -17.95
CA SER A 201 -12.68 1.01 -17.12
C SER A 201 -13.41 -0.34 -17.26
N PRO A 202 -12.68 -1.45 -17.49
CA PRO A 202 -13.25 -2.81 -17.54
C PRO A 202 -14.09 -3.21 -16.32
N ASN A 203 -13.79 -2.66 -15.13
CA ASN A 203 -14.53 -2.92 -13.89
C ASN A 203 -15.19 -1.67 -13.30
N GLY A 204 -15.22 -0.57 -14.05
CA GLY A 204 -15.73 0.72 -13.58
C GLY A 204 -14.81 1.47 -12.62
N VAL A 205 -13.61 0.96 -12.30
CA VAL A 205 -12.62 1.61 -11.42
C VAL A 205 -11.36 1.97 -12.20
N ARG A 206 -10.92 3.22 -12.12
CA ARG A 206 -9.69 3.70 -12.76
C ARG A 206 -8.72 4.24 -11.73
N TYR A 207 -7.63 3.53 -11.50
CA TYR A 207 -6.42 4.07 -10.88
C TYR A 207 -5.64 4.82 -11.95
N CYS A 208 -5.73 6.16 -11.92
CA CYS A 208 -5.05 7.07 -12.84
C CYS A 208 -3.75 7.54 -12.18
N ILE A 209 -2.62 6.99 -12.64
CA ILE A 209 -1.33 7.09 -11.93
C ILE A 209 -0.33 7.87 -12.76
N ASN A 210 0.52 8.69 -12.14
CA ASN A 210 1.60 9.38 -12.84
C ASN A 210 2.70 8.38 -13.22
N SER A 211 3.19 8.42 -14.46
CA SER A 211 4.35 7.63 -14.90
C SER A 211 5.59 7.98 -14.08
N ALA A 212 5.77 9.27 -13.74
CA ALA A 212 6.85 9.76 -12.89
C ALA A 212 6.83 9.22 -11.45
N ALA A 213 5.75 8.59 -11.00
CA ALA A 213 5.71 7.91 -9.70
C ALA A 213 6.11 6.43 -9.78
N LEU A 214 6.30 5.90 -11.00
CA LEU A 214 6.50 4.48 -11.25
C LEU A 214 7.87 4.20 -11.86
N ARG A 215 8.31 2.96 -11.68
CA ARG A 215 9.36 2.33 -12.47
C ARG A 215 8.81 1.02 -13.01
N PHE A 216 8.95 0.77 -14.30
CA PHE A 216 8.52 -0.48 -14.91
C PHE A 216 9.61 -1.54 -14.80
N VAL A 217 9.22 -2.75 -14.37
CA VAL A 217 10.07 -3.95 -14.36
C VAL A 217 9.50 -4.94 -15.39
N PRO A 218 10.16 -5.11 -16.54
CA PRO A 218 9.74 -6.08 -17.55
C PRO A 218 9.71 -7.50 -16.98
N TYR A 219 8.77 -8.33 -17.44
CA TYR A 219 8.60 -9.71 -16.99
C TYR A 219 9.91 -10.50 -16.97
N GLU A 220 10.71 -10.40 -18.04
CA GLU A 220 11.99 -11.11 -18.18
C GLU A 220 13.07 -10.68 -17.19
N LYS A 221 12.88 -9.54 -16.52
CA LYS A 221 13.81 -9.03 -15.50
C LYS A 221 13.28 -9.21 -14.08
N MET A 222 12.01 -9.58 -13.91
CA MET A 222 11.38 -9.65 -12.58
C MET A 222 12.14 -10.60 -11.65
N GLU A 223 12.52 -11.79 -12.13
CA GLU A 223 13.28 -12.74 -11.31
C GLU A 223 14.66 -12.18 -10.94
N THR A 224 15.40 -11.64 -11.91
CA THR A 224 16.75 -11.09 -11.68
C THR A 224 16.77 -9.84 -10.80
N GLU A 225 15.65 -9.10 -10.73
CA GLU A 225 15.48 -7.92 -9.89
C GLU A 225 14.83 -8.23 -8.52
N GLY A 226 14.59 -9.51 -8.19
CA GLY A 226 14.07 -9.93 -6.88
C GLY A 226 12.54 -10.02 -6.78
N TYR A 227 11.82 -9.83 -7.88
CA TYR A 227 10.35 -9.90 -7.98
C TYR A 227 9.84 -11.25 -8.51
N GLY A 228 10.67 -12.30 -8.51
CA GLY A 228 10.31 -13.63 -9.01
C GLY A 228 9.07 -14.23 -8.33
N TYR A 229 8.83 -13.89 -7.06
CA TYR A 229 7.68 -14.34 -6.29
C TYR A 229 6.32 -13.79 -6.80
N LEU A 230 6.34 -12.82 -7.72
CA LEU A 230 5.18 -12.22 -8.38
C LEU A 230 4.94 -12.76 -9.81
N LEU A 231 5.78 -13.68 -10.32
CA LEU A 231 5.61 -14.22 -11.67
C LEU A 231 4.27 -14.95 -11.87
N TYR A 232 3.71 -15.52 -10.80
CA TYR A 232 2.40 -16.17 -10.80
C TYR A 232 1.26 -15.27 -11.32
N LEU A 233 1.40 -13.94 -11.24
CA LEU A 233 0.41 -12.99 -11.77
C LEU A 233 0.21 -13.15 -13.28
N PHE A 234 1.19 -13.75 -13.97
CA PHE A 234 1.20 -13.91 -15.41
C PHE A 234 1.12 -15.37 -15.87
N GLU A 235 1.01 -16.29 -14.94
CA GLU A 235 0.77 -17.71 -15.20
C GLU A 235 -0.75 -17.89 -15.26
N LYS A 236 -1.26 -18.28 -16.42
CA LYS A 236 -2.67 -18.62 -16.62
C LYS A 236 -2.87 -20.12 -16.48
#